data_AF-A0A3P7LPR6-F1
#
_entry.id   AF-A0A3P7LPR6-F1
#
_cell.length_a   1.000
_cell.length_b   1.000
_cell.length_c   1.000
_cell.angle_alpha   90.00
_cell.angle_beta   90.00
_cell.angle_gamma   90.00
#
_symmetry.space_group_name_H-M   'P 1'
#
loop_
_entity.id
_entity.type
_entity.pdbx_description
1 polymer ?
#
loop_
_entity_poly.entity_id
_entity_poly.type
_entity_poly.pdbx_seq_one_letter_code
_entity_poly.pdbx_strand_id
1 'polypeptide(L)'
;MAEKKFVRSKFRVDIEYRKFFTIVIDQDSFQIIATAVFCFLIAHITDKRNAYPHWLQPLLIGLSFFAVGTAFAYNCGYPCNPARDFGPRLFSWIVGYGGDVFS
;
A
#
# COMPACT_ATOMS: atom_id res chain seq x y z
N MET A 1 -1.59 30.70 -28.75
CA MET A 1 -1.86 29.25 -28.55
C MET A 1 -0.69 28.50 -27.87
N ALA A 2 0.57 28.87 -28.14
CA ALA A 2 1.77 28.21 -27.57
C ALA A 2 1.95 28.39 -26.05
N GLU A 3 1.65 29.58 -25.51
CA GLU A 3 1.79 29.90 -24.09
C GLU A 3 0.89 29.04 -23.19
N LYS A 4 -0.38 28.81 -23.60
CA LYS A 4 -1.30 27.90 -22.90
C LYS A 4 -0.79 26.45 -22.90
N LYS A 5 -0.06 26.02 -23.93
CA LYS A 5 0.59 24.69 -23.96
C LYS A 5 1.80 24.63 -23.01
N PHE A 6 2.60 25.70 -22.97
CA PHE A 6 3.77 25.79 -22.10
C PHE A 6 3.42 25.88 -20.60
N VAL A 7 2.43 26.70 -20.24
CA VAL A 7 1.92 26.76 -18.85
C VAL A 7 1.35 25.41 -18.44
N ARG A 8 0.61 24.75 -19.33
CA ARG A 8 0.06 23.41 -19.07
C ARG A 8 1.12 22.31 -19.01
N SER A 9 2.24 22.45 -19.71
CA SER A 9 3.36 21.51 -19.62
C SER A 9 4.17 21.74 -18.35
N LYS A 10 4.47 22.99 -17.99
CA LYS A 10 5.15 23.36 -16.75
C LYS A 10 4.37 22.85 -15.52
N PHE A 11 3.07 23.14 -15.48
CA PHE A 11 2.18 22.69 -14.40
C PHE A 11 2.05 21.17 -14.32
N ARG A 12 2.11 20.46 -15.46
CA ARG A 12 2.08 18.99 -15.49
C ARG A 12 3.39 18.41 -14.94
N VAL A 13 4.53 18.98 -15.32
CA VAL A 13 5.85 18.60 -14.82
C VAL A 13 5.94 18.86 -13.31
N ASP A 14 5.45 19.99 -12.82
CA ASP A 14 5.43 20.31 -11.38
C ASP A 14 4.55 19.32 -10.59
N ILE A 15 3.41 18.89 -11.15
CA ILE A 15 2.56 17.86 -10.54
C ILE A 15 3.23 16.48 -10.54
N GLU A 16 3.90 16.09 -11.63
CA GLU A 16 4.65 14.83 -11.68
C GLU A 16 5.83 14.85 -10.69
N TYR A 17 6.57 15.94 -10.62
CA TYR A 17 7.67 16.11 -9.68
C TYR A 17 7.17 16.03 -8.23
N ARG A 18 6.04 16.67 -7.94
CA ARG A 18 5.42 16.63 -6.62
C ARG A 18 4.91 15.23 -6.27
N LYS A 19 4.32 14.51 -7.23
CA LYS A 19 3.90 13.12 -7.06
C LYS A 19 5.10 12.21 -6.81
N PHE A 20 6.17 12.35 -7.59
CA PHE A 20 7.39 11.57 -7.43
C PHE A 20 8.04 11.82 -6.07
N PHE A 21 8.12 13.08 -5.64
CA PHE A 21 8.69 13.45 -4.35
C PHE A 21 7.86 12.94 -3.16
N THR A 22 6.54 13.10 -3.18
CA THR A 22 5.65 12.62 -2.11
C THR A 22 5.55 11.09 -2.09
N ILE A 23 5.59 10.41 -3.23
CA ILE A 23 5.54 8.95 -3.27
C ILE A 23 6.88 8.37 -2.80
N VAL A 24 8.02 8.80 -3.35
CA VAL A 24 9.31 8.12 -3.07
C VAL A 24 9.81 8.39 -1.65
N ILE A 25 9.59 9.58 -1.08
CA ILE A 25 10.13 9.93 0.25
C ILE A 25 9.22 9.49 1.41
N ASP A 26 7.89 9.54 1.23
CA ASP A 26 6.95 9.18 2.30
C ASP A 26 6.46 7.73 2.25
N GLN A 27 6.72 6.98 1.16
CA GLN A 27 6.18 5.63 0.98
C GLN A 27 6.52 4.70 2.15
N ASP A 28 7.77 4.67 2.63
CA ASP A 28 8.17 3.80 3.75
C ASP A 28 7.43 4.14 5.06
N SER A 29 7.19 5.42 5.32
CA SER A 29 6.40 5.88 6.47
C SER A 29 4.94 5.43 6.36
N PHE A 30 4.36 5.53 5.16
CA PHE A 30 2.99 5.07 4.93
C PHE A 30 2.86 3.55 5.03
N GLN A 31 3.90 2.77 4.70
CA GLN A 31 3.89 1.32 4.89
C GLN A 31 3.77 0.92 6.36
N ILE A 32 4.53 1.60 7.22
CA ILE A 32 4.53 1.37 8.67
C ILE A 32 3.15 1.76 9.25
N ILE A 33 2.64 2.93 8.89
CA ILE A 33 1.35 3.44 9.38
C ILE A 33 0.19 2.55 8.95
N ALA A 34 0.13 2.17 7.67
CA ALA A 34 -0.92 1.30 7.14
C ALA A 34 -0.92 -0.07 7.84
N THR A 35 0.27 -0.65 8.05
CA THR A 35 0.43 -1.92 8.78
C THR A 35 -0.01 -1.79 10.23
N ALA A 36 0.37 -0.71 10.93
CA ALA A 36 -0.03 -0.48 12.31
C ALA A 36 -1.56 -0.36 12.47
N VAL A 37 -2.21 0.37 11.56
CA VAL A 37 -3.68 0.50 11.53
C VAL A 37 -4.33 -0.86 11.27
N PHE A 38 -3.82 -1.64 10.32
CA PHE A 38 -4.36 -2.96 10.02
C PHE A 38 -4.21 -3.94 11.20
N CYS A 39 -3.05 -3.97 11.85
CA CYS A 39 -2.82 -4.75 13.07
C CYS A 39 -3.77 -4.35 14.20
N PHE A 40 -4.02 -3.05 14.37
CA PHE A 40 -4.98 -2.54 15.36
C PHE A 40 -6.41 -3.02 15.07
N LEU A 41 -6.85 -2.98 13.81
CA LEU A 41 -8.17 -3.47 13.40
C LEU A 41 -8.31 -4.99 13.64
N ILE A 42 -7.28 -5.78 13.33
CA ILE A 42 -7.28 -7.21 13.64
C ILE A 42 -7.39 -7.43 15.14
N ALA A 43 -6.59 -6.71 15.95
CA ALA A 43 -6.66 -6.82 17.40
C ALA A 43 -8.05 -6.45 17.92
N HIS A 44 -8.68 -5.41 17.38
CA HIS A 44 -10.04 -5.00 17.72
C HIS A 44 -11.09 -6.07 17.38
N ILE A 45 -11.01 -6.69 16.20
CA ILE A 45 -11.97 -7.71 15.75
C ILE A 45 -11.79 -9.04 16.52
N THR A 46 -10.55 -9.37 16.88
CA THR A 46 -10.22 -10.62 17.58
C THR A 46 -10.33 -10.52 19.11
N ASP A 47 -10.47 -9.31 19.65
CA ASP A 47 -10.65 -9.09 21.08
C ASP A 47 -11.99 -9.69 21.56
N LYS A 48 -11.90 -10.58 22.55
CA LYS A 48 -13.04 -11.24 23.19
C LYS A 48 -13.99 -10.23 23.85
N ARG A 49 -13.49 -9.05 24.26
CA ARG A 49 -14.29 -7.98 24.89
C ARG A 49 -15.26 -7.31 23.93
N ASN A 50 -14.98 -7.34 22.63
CA ASN A 50 -15.86 -6.76 21.62
C ASN A 50 -16.94 -7.72 21.12
N ALA A 51 -16.92 -8.97 21.59
CA ALA A 51 -17.99 -9.97 21.42
C ALA A 51 -18.48 -10.19 19.96
N TYR A 52 -17.58 -10.07 18.97
CA TYR A 52 -17.92 -10.39 17.59
C TYR A 52 -18.18 -11.90 17.40
N PRO A 53 -19.21 -12.29 16.63
CA PRO A 53 -19.43 -13.69 16.30
C PRO A 53 -18.27 -14.26 15.47
N HIS A 54 -17.76 -15.43 15.85
CA HIS A 54 -16.59 -16.05 15.23
C HIS A 54 -16.70 -16.24 13.71
N TRP A 55 -17.90 -16.57 13.22
CA TRP A 55 -18.15 -16.76 11.79
C TRP A 55 -18.07 -15.45 10.98
N LEU A 56 -18.22 -14.30 11.63
CA LEU A 56 -18.17 -12.98 11.00
C LEU A 56 -16.76 -12.38 11.00
N GLN A 57 -15.89 -12.81 11.92
CA GLN A 57 -14.52 -12.28 12.06
C GLN A 57 -13.71 -12.33 10.74
N PRO A 58 -13.71 -13.42 9.95
CA PRO A 58 -12.97 -13.46 8.68
C PRO A 58 -13.45 -12.39 7.69
N LEU A 59 -14.76 -12.15 7.62
CA LEU A 59 -15.35 -11.14 6.75
C LEU A 59 -14.92 -9.72 7.18
N LEU A 60 -14.95 -9.43 8.48
CA LEU A 60 -14.56 -8.13 9.02
C LEU A 60 -13.06 -7.84 8.81
N ILE A 61 -12.21 -8.86 8.95
CA ILE A 61 -10.78 -8.75 8.67
C ILE A 61 -10.57 -8.49 7.17
N GLY A 62 -11.27 -9.20 6.30
CA GLY A 62 -11.22 -8.98 4.84
C GLY A 62 -11.68 -7.58 4.42
N LEU A 63 -12.78 -7.08 5.01
CA LEU A 63 -13.26 -5.71 4.77
C LEU A 63 -12.28 -4.66 5.31
N SER A 64 -11.65 -4.92 6.46
CA SER A 64 -10.63 -4.04 7.02
C SER A 64 -9.40 -3.96 6.12
N PHE A 65 -8.97 -5.10 5.57
CA PHE A 65 -7.89 -5.16 4.58
C PHE A 65 -8.24 -4.36 3.31
N PHE A 66 -9.46 -4.51 2.79
CA PHE A 66 -9.94 -3.74 1.65
C PHE A 66 -9.98 -2.22 1.93
N ALA A 67 -10.46 -1.82 3.10
CA ALA A 67 -10.58 -0.42 3.50
C ALA A 67 -9.20 0.24 3.65
N VAL A 68 -8.26 -0.39 4.36
CA VAL A 68 -6.88 0.12 4.49
C VAL A 68 -6.20 0.14 3.12
N GLY A 69 -6.37 -0.93 2.35
CA GLY A 69 -5.83 -1.04 1.00
C GLY A 69 -6.24 0.08 0.06
N THR A 70 -7.54 0.41 0.03
CA THR A 70 -8.06 1.51 -0.80
C THR A 70 -7.67 2.89 -0.26
N ALA A 71 -7.58 3.06 1.06
CA ALA A 71 -7.14 4.32 1.68
C ALA A 71 -5.66 4.64 1.40
N PHE A 72 -4.80 3.62 1.34
CA PHE A 72 -3.36 3.77 1.13
C PHE A 72 -2.87 3.36 -0.28
N ALA A 73 -3.79 3.05 -1.20
CA ALA A 73 -3.48 2.53 -2.53
C ALA A 73 -2.48 3.39 -3.31
N TYR A 74 -2.65 4.72 -3.28
CA TYR A 74 -1.83 5.65 -4.06
C TYR A 74 -0.45 5.90 -3.43
N ASN A 75 -0.30 5.68 -2.13
CA ASN A 75 0.92 6.03 -1.40
C ASN A 75 1.92 4.87 -1.36
N CYS A 76 1.43 3.64 -1.22
CA CYS A 76 2.31 2.51 -0.91
C CYS A 76 1.77 1.14 -1.35
N GLY A 77 0.73 1.10 -2.20
CA GLY A 77 0.44 -0.06 -3.05
C GLY A 77 0.08 -1.37 -2.35
N TYR A 78 -0.56 -1.31 -1.18
CA TYR A 78 -0.90 -2.43 -0.26
C TYR A 78 0.24 -2.97 0.63
N PRO A 79 0.70 -2.18 1.61
CA PRO A 79 1.74 -2.60 2.53
C PRO A 79 1.12 -3.05 3.84
N CYS A 80 0.88 -4.34 3.96
CA CYS A 80 0.41 -4.92 5.21
C CYS A 80 1.14 -6.22 5.56
N ASN A 81 2.06 -6.71 4.73
CA ASN A 81 2.67 -8.02 4.97
C ASN A 81 3.98 -8.23 4.19
N PRO A 82 5.14 -8.34 4.85
CA PRO A 82 6.41 -8.65 4.18
C PRO A 82 6.39 -10.00 3.46
N ALA A 83 5.60 -10.98 3.91
CA ALA A 83 5.48 -12.28 3.22
C ALA A 83 4.77 -12.17 1.86
N ARG A 84 3.85 -11.21 1.71
CA ARG A 84 3.13 -10.95 0.45
C ARG A 84 4.08 -10.48 -0.63
N ASP A 85 5.12 -9.74 -0.28
CA ASP A 85 6.10 -9.22 -1.22
C ASP A 85 7.31 -10.14 -1.36
N PHE A 86 7.82 -10.70 -0.25
CA PHE A 86 9.00 -11.54 -0.25
C PHE A 86 8.78 -12.89 -0.93
N GLY A 87 7.66 -13.58 -0.64
CA GLY A 87 7.39 -14.92 -1.17
C GLY A 87 7.32 -14.96 -2.69
N PRO A 88 6.47 -14.14 -3.34
CA PRO A 88 6.42 -14.07 -4.80
C PRO A 88 7.73 -13.62 -5.44
N ARG A 89 8.48 -12.69 -4.83
CA ARG A 89 9.80 -12.27 -5.34
C ARG A 89 10.83 -13.39 -5.27
N LEU A 90 10.87 -14.11 -4.16
CA LEU A 90 11.74 -15.28 -4.00
C LEU A 90 11.38 -16.38 -5.01
N PHE A 91 10.10 -16.63 -5.23
CA PHE A 91 9.66 -17.60 -6.23
C PHE A 91 10.08 -17.17 -7.65
N SER A 92 9.85 -15.91 -8.03
CA SER A 92 10.27 -15.39 -9.34
C SER A 92 11.79 -15.46 -9.52
N TRP A 93 12.55 -15.21 -8.45
CA TRP A 93 14.01 -15.38 -8.47
C TRP A 93 14.41 -16.84 -8.77
N ILE A 94 13.77 -17.80 -8.09
CA ILE A 94 14.01 -19.25 -8.29
C ILE A 94 13.64 -19.70 -9.71
N VAL A 95 12.55 -19.16 -10.28
CA VAL A 95 12.08 -19.49 -11.64
C VAL A 95 12.96 -18.86 -12.74
N GLY A 96 13.95 -18.05 -12.38
CA GLY A 96 14.96 -17.55 -13.31
C GLY A 96 14.66 -16.15 -13.88
N TYR A 97 13.79 -15.37 -13.22
CA TYR A 97 13.55 -13.96 -13.60
C TYR A 97 14.74 -13.01 -13.29
N GLY A 98 15.82 -13.53 -12.70
CA GLY A 98 17.05 -12.78 -12.43
C GLY A 98 17.03 -12.05 -11.08
N GLY A 99 18.18 -11.47 -10.70
CA GLY A 99 18.35 -10.74 -9.43
C GLY A 99 17.62 -9.40 -9.36
N ASP A 100 17.21 -8.87 -10.52
CA ASP A 100 16.51 -7.58 -10.63
C ASP A 100 15.18 -7.55 -9.87
N VAL A 101 14.64 -8.71 -9.47
CA VAL A 101 13.43 -8.79 -8.62
C VAL A 101 13.62 -8.22 -7.21
N PHE A 102 14.87 -7.95 -6.79
CA PHE A 102 15.20 -7.31 -5.51
C PHE A 102 15.92 -5.96 -5.67
N SER A 103 16.13 -5.51 -6.92
CA SER A 103 16.75 -4.21 -7.21
C SER A 103 15.74 -3.08 -7.21
#